data_AF-A0A9D4PDA3-F1
#
_entry.id   AF-A0A9D4PDA3-F1
#
_cell.length_a   1.000
_cell.length_b   1.000
_cell.length_c   1.000
_cell.angle_alpha   90.00
_cell.angle_beta   90.00
_cell.angle_gamma   90.00
#
_symmetry.space_group_name_H-M   'P 1'
#
loop_
_entity.id
_entity.type
_entity.pdbx_description
1 polymer ?
#
loop_
_entity_poly.entity_id
_entity_poly.type
_entity_poly.pdbx_seq_one_letter_code
_entity_poly.pdbx_strand_id
1 'polypeptide(L)'
;MIETASVLLPFEKVSVGVGYDSRSAISVPFNFDAGLSFVDHKFKIHTRPQTPHEVFHYEFKPFSFVESFENSLPIIHEDTRVDIFMPEDLHKFEKEYFHDMLGVGLKLDGHYLETYDFWGSWMDFWYFGDLRQKYYYLTENPMWHPRKLNVILTPANRDITNEIELKFGWKFLTPESRGNQIFTSKYASEIGDPAFSVRDEARSYTTVIDGEMVLRGQRERKIVSEMVYTRTRDLLLHNINFIYDRTPFGIDETDPVKVR
;
A
#
# COMPACT_ATOMS: atom_id res chain seq x y z
N MET A 1 -5.72 -10.63 -21.91
CA MET A 1 -7.04 -10.60 -22.56
C MET A 1 -6.76 -10.05 -23.93
N ILE A 2 -7.14 -10.80 -24.96
CA ILE A 2 -6.86 -10.44 -26.34
C ILE A 2 -8.13 -9.89 -26.95
N GLU A 3 -8.08 -8.67 -27.45
CA GLU A 3 -9.15 -8.07 -28.25
C GLU A 3 -8.62 -7.69 -29.62
N THR A 4 -9.44 -7.87 -30.65
CA THR A 4 -9.06 -7.68 -32.06
C THR A 4 -10.17 -6.99 -32.84
N ALA A 5 -9.79 -6.05 -33.69
CA ALA A 5 -10.64 -5.47 -34.73
C ALA A 5 -9.98 -5.70 -36.08
N SER A 6 -10.75 -6.20 -37.06
CA SER A 6 -10.21 -6.49 -38.39
C SER A 6 -11.16 -6.10 -39.51
N VAL A 7 -10.57 -5.82 -40.68
CA VAL A 7 -11.26 -5.59 -41.93
C VAL A 7 -11.00 -6.78 -42.84
N LEU A 8 -12.08 -7.39 -43.31
CA LEU A 8 -12.03 -8.48 -44.27
C LEU A 8 -11.84 -7.91 -45.67
N LEU A 9 -10.86 -8.42 -46.40
CA LEU A 9 -10.61 -8.14 -47.81
C LEU A 9 -11.06 -9.37 -48.64
N PRO A 10 -12.31 -9.39 -49.14
CA PRO A 10 -12.91 -10.60 -49.72
C PRO A 10 -12.19 -11.12 -50.97
N PHE A 11 -11.61 -10.22 -51.76
CA PHE A 11 -10.98 -10.55 -53.03
C PHE A 11 -9.63 -11.26 -52.87
N GLU A 12 -8.87 -10.86 -51.85
CA GLU A 12 -7.57 -11.45 -51.49
C GLU A 12 -7.71 -12.58 -50.46
N LYS A 13 -8.94 -12.78 -49.95
CA LYS A 13 -9.27 -13.74 -48.89
C LYS A 13 -8.40 -13.61 -47.64
N VAL A 14 -7.99 -12.38 -47.33
CA VAL A 14 -7.22 -12.02 -46.14
C VAL A 14 -7.99 -11.07 -45.25
N SER A 15 -7.74 -11.15 -43.95
CA SER A 15 -8.17 -10.23 -42.92
C SER A 15 -6.94 -9.44 -42.48
N VAL A 16 -7.07 -8.12 -42.44
CA VAL A 16 -6.04 -7.23 -41.89
C VAL A 16 -6.63 -6.57 -40.67
N GLY A 17 -5.93 -6.66 -39.54
CA GLY A 17 -6.46 -6.19 -38.27
C GLY A 17 -5.41 -5.69 -37.31
N VAL A 18 -5.92 -5.08 -36.26
CA VAL A 18 -5.17 -4.65 -35.08
C VAL A 18 -5.82 -5.27 -33.85
N GLY A 19 -5.02 -5.52 -32.84
CA GLY A 19 -5.48 -6.00 -31.56
C GLY A 19 -4.55 -5.57 -30.45
N TYR A 20 -4.92 -5.93 -29.23
CA TYR A 20 -4.03 -5.81 -28.10
C TYR A 20 -4.15 -7.03 -27.19
N ASP A 21 -3.05 -7.36 -26.52
CA ASP A 21 -3.05 -8.26 -25.39
C ASP A 21 -2.76 -7.46 -24.12
N SER A 22 -3.74 -7.41 -23.21
CA SER A 22 -3.60 -6.78 -21.90
C SER A 22 -3.53 -7.82 -20.79
N ARG A 23 -2.54 -7.69 -19.90
CA ARG A 23 -2.40 -8.54 -18.72
C ARG A 23 -2.22 -7.68 -17.49
N SER A 24 -3.16 -7.82 -16.56
CA SER A 24 -3.08 -7.24 -15.22
C SER A 24 -3.08 -8.36 -14.20
N ALA A 25 -2.08 -8.39 -13.32
CA ALA A 25 -2.01 -9.34 -12.22
C ALA A 25 -1.68 -8.61 -10.93
N ILE A 26 -2.39 -8.97 -9.86
CA ILE A 26 -2.12 -8.51 -8.51
C ILE A 26 -1.72 -9.73 -7.70
N SER A 27 -0.56 -9.65 -7.05
CA SER A 27 -0.06 -10.67 -6.14
C SER A 27 0.16 -10.01 -4.80
N VAL A 28 -0.44 -10.54 -3.73
CA VAL A 28 -0.28 -9.93 -2.40
C VAL A 28 0.34 -10.93 -1.45
N PRO A 29 1.57 -10.68 -0.96
CA PRO A 29 2.28 -11.64 -0.13
C PRO A 29 1.85 -11.49 1.34
N PHE A 30 0.66 -11.99 1.67
CA PHE A 30 0.19 -11.99 3.05
C PHE A 30 0.63 -13.26 3.78
N ASN A 31 1.60 -13.13 4.69
CA ASN A 31 1.89 -14.14 5.70
C ASN A 31 2.00 -13.45 7.07
N PHE A 32 0.96 -13.61 7.90
CA PHE A 32 0.92 -13.03 9.23
C PHE A 32 0.29 -13.98 10.24
N ASP A 33 0.85 -13.96 11.45
CA ASP A 33 0.31 -14.62 12.63
C ASP A 33 -0.43 -13.59 13.47
N ALA A 34 -1.73 -13.77 13.67
CA ALA A 34 -2.55 -12.90 14.49
C ALA A 34 -2.99 -13.62 15.78
N GLY A 35 -2.84 -12.97 16.92
CA GLY A 35 -3.27 -13.46 18.23
C GLY A 35 -4.17 -12.44 18.90
N LEU A 36 -5.35 -12.88 19.35
CA LEU A 36 -6.31 -12.05 20.10
C LEU A 36 -6.58 -12.68 21.47
N SER A 37 -6.27 -11.96 22.54
CA SER A 37 -6.61 -12.32 23.91
C SER A 37 -7.64 -11.34 24.44
N PHE A 38 -8.87 -11.80 24.63
CA PHE A 38 -9.93 -11.00 25.26
C PHE A 38 -9.72 -10.82 26.76
N VAL A 39 -9.08 -11.79 27.42
CA VAL A 39 -8.77 -11.72 28.87
C VAL A 39 -7.72 -10.65 29.12
N ASP A 40 -6.63 -10.67 28.35
CA ASP A 40 -5.55 -9.68 28.50
C ASP A 40 -5.83 -8.37 27.77
N HIS A 41 -6.93 -8.31 27.01
CA HIS A 41 -7.31 -7.19 26.15
C HIS A 41 -6.16 -6.77 25.22
N LYS A 42 -5.58 -7.77 24.54
CA LYS A 42 -4.41 -7.61 23.67
C LYS A 42 -4.64 -8.26 22.34
N PHE A 43 -4.23 -7.58 21.29
CA PHE A 43 -4.16 -8.06 19.93
C PHE A 43 -2.71 -7.95 19.46
N LYS A 44 -2.20 -8.99 18.81
CA LYS A 44 -0.84 -9.03 18.27
C LYS A 44 -0.89 -9.51 16.83
N ILE A 45 -0.14 -8.86 15.96
CA ILE A 45 0.14 -9.32 14.60
C ILE A 45 1.65 -9.45 14.49
N HIS A 46 2.12 -10.58 13.98
CA HIS A 46 3.50 -10.79 13.57
C HIS A 46 3.51 -11.09 12.07
N THR A 47 4.37 -10.44 11.30
CA THR A 47 4.49 -10.69 9.86
C THR A 47 5.93 -10.55 9.39
N ARG A 48 6.27 -11.29 8.33
CA ARG A 48 7.56 -11.25 7.67
C ARG A 48 7.35 -10.78 6.23
N PRO A 49 7.89 -9.61 5.85
CA PRO A 49 7.80 -9.14 4.47
C PRO A 49 8.43 -10.16 3.52
N GLN A 50 7.70 -10.59 2.50
CA GLN A 50 8.28 -11.41 1.43
C GLN A 50 8.83 -10.44 0.39
N THR A 51 10.15 -10.24 0.38
CA THR A 51 10.83 -9.40 -0.60
C THR A 51 12.02 -10.16 -1.22
N PRO A 52 12.31 -9.98 -2.52
CA PRO A 52 11.54 -9.21 -3.49
C PRO A 52 10.22 -9.90 -3.88
N HIS A 53 9.15 -9.13 -4.07
CA HIS A 53 7.84 -9.65 -4.51
C HIS A 53 7.15 -8.66 -5.45
N GLU A 54 6.76 -9.11 -6.63
CA GLU A 54 5.98 -8.31 -7.57
C GLU A 54 4.53 -8.23 -7.10
N VAL A 55 4.09 -7.05 -6.66
CA VAL A 55 2.74 -6.83 -6.13
C VAL A 55 1.73 -6.58 -7.24
N PHE A 56 2.19 -5.89 -8.29
CA PHE A 56 1.36 -5.53 -9.41
C PHE A 56 2.16 -5.66 -10.70
N HIS A 57 1.56 -6.34 -11.66
CA HIS A 57 2.06 -6.49 -13.01
C HIS A 57 1.01 -5.97 -13.97
N TYR A 58 1.40 -5.05 -14.83
CA TYR A 58 0.58 -4.57 -15.92
C TYR A 58 1.38 -4.59 -17.22
N GLU A 59 0.81 -5.18 -18.25
CA GLU A 59 1.42 -5.24 -19.58
C GLU A 59 0.34 -5.08 -20.65
N PHE A 60 0.56 -4.18 -21.60
CA PHE A 60 -0.33 -3.90 -22.73
C PHE A 60 0.46 -3.91 -24.03
N LYS A 61 0.23 -4.95 -24.83
CA LYS A 61 0.95 -5.23 -26.09
C LYS A 61 0.01 -5.09 -27.28
N PRO A 62 0.02 -3.96 -28.00
CA PRO A 62 -0.72 -3.83 -29.23
C PRO A 62 0.00 -4.57 -30.35
N PHE A 63 -0.76 -5.28 -31.17
CA PHE A 63 -0.24 -6.01 -32.31
C PHE A 63 -1.09 -5.73 -33.55
N SER A 64 -0.47 -5.86 -34.71
CA SER A 64 -1.15 -5.96 -35.99
C SER A 64 -1.06 -7.40 -36.49
N PHE A 65 -1.99 -7.80 -37.32
CA PHE A 65 -1.99 -9.13 -37.91
C PHE A 65 -2.56 -9.12 -39.32
N VAL A 66 -2.06 -10.04 -40.14
CA VAL A 66 -2.62 -10.35 -41.46
C VAL A 66 -2.89 -11.85 -41.51
N GLU A 67 -4.14 -12.23 -41.72
CA GLU A 67 -4.60 -13.61 -41.64
C GLU A 67 -5.33 -14.03 -42.91
N SER A 68 -5.01 -15.19 -43.47
CA SER A 68 -5.80 -15.76 -44.58
C SER A 68 -6.99 -16.52 -44.02
N PHE A 69 -8.20 -16.27 -44.53
CA PHE A 69 -9.40 -17.02 -44.17
C PHE A 69 -9.77 -18.08 -45.21
N GLU A 70 -8.86 -18.43 -46.13
CA GLU A 70 -9.10 -19.43 -47.19
C GLU A 70 -9.50 -20.81 -46.66
N ASN A 71 -8.97 -21.23 -45.51
CA ASN A 71 -9.08 -22.61 -45.04
C ASN A 71 -10.13 -22.86 -43.96
N SER A 72 -10.95 -21.87 -43.58
CA SER A 72 -12.08 -22.03 -42.63
C SER A 72 -11.75 -22.61 -41.24
N LEU A 73 -10.47 -22.82 -40.92
CA LEU A 73 -10.00 -23.24 -39.61
C LEU A 73 -9.74 -22.01 -38.74
N PRO A 74 -10.09 -22.03 -37.45
CA PRO A 74 -9.73 -20.95 -36.54
C PRO A 74 -8.19 -20.91 -36.43
N ILE A 75 -7.59 -19.91 -37.07
CA ILE A 75 -6.14 -19.68 -36.99
C ILE A 75 -5.87 -19.07 -35.62
N ILE A 76 -4.88 -19.63 -34.93
CA ILE A 76 -4.39 -19.07 -33.68
C ILE A 76 -3.65 -17.79 -34.06
N HIS A 77 -4.19 -16.65 -33.64
CA HIS A 77 -3.63 -15.31 -33.91
C HIS A 77 -2.13 -15.16 -33.59
N GLU A 78 -1.50 -16.08 -32.86
CA GLU A 78 -0.11 -16.00 -32.40
C GLU A 78 0.92 -16.00 -33.53
N ASP A 79 0.67 -16.71 -34.63
CA ASP A 79 1.69 -16.93 -35.68
C ASP A 79 1.86 -15.73 -36.64
N THR A 80 0.86 -14.85 -36.73
CA THR A 80 0.82 -13.69 -37.65
C THR A 80 0.87 -12.35 -36.94
N ARG A 81 1.09 -12.36 -35.62
CA ARG A 81 1.21 -11.16 -34.79
C ARG A 81 2.51 -10.43 -35.05
N VAL A 82 2.40 -9.15 -35.34
CA VAL A 82 3.52 -8.21 -35.38
C VAL A 82 3.24 -7.12 -34.36
N ASP A 83 4.07 -7.05 -33.32
CA ASP A 83 3.99 -6.02 -32.29
C ASP A 83 4.15 -4.64 -32.93
N ILE A 84 3.25 -3.70 -32.60
CA ILE A 84 3.25 -2.36 -33.19
C ILE A 84 4.45 -1.54 -32.69
N PHE A 85 4.93 -1.81 -31.48
CA PHE A 85 6.07 -1.14 -30.87
C PHE A 85 7.06 -2.17 -30.38
N MET A 86 8.32 -2.05 -30.81
CA MET A 86 9.39 -2.87 -30.28
C MET A 86 9.80 -2.34 -28.90
N PRO A 87 10.39 -3.18 -28.02
CA PRO A 87 10.92 -2.74 -26.74
C PRO A 87 11.94 -1.59 -26.87
N GLU A 88 12.62 -1.49 -28.01
CA GLU A 88 13.60 -0.47 -28.36
C GLU A 88 12.98 0.91 -28.59
N ASP A 89 11.71 0.95 -29.01
CA ASP A 89 10.96 2.20 -29.25
C ASP A 89 10.35 2.76 -27.96
N LEU A 90 10.48 2.04 -26.84
CA LEU A 90 9.87 2.37 -25.57
C LEU A 90 10.91 2.91 -24.60
N HIS A 91 10.56 4.01 -23.93
CA HIS A 91 11.38 4.55 -22.86
C HIS A 91 11.20 3.73 -21.59
N LYS A 92 12.29 3.14 -21.12
CA LYS A 92 12.33 2.44 -19.85
C LYS A 92 12.46 3.46 -18.71
N PHE A 93 11.62 3.33 -17.70
CA PHE A 93 11.83 4.00 -16.42
C PHE A 93 12.03 2.98 -15.31
N GLU A 94 12.84 3.38 -14.35
CA GLU A 94 13.11 2.62 -13.14
C GLU A 94 13.23 3.63 -12.00
N LYS A 95 12.38 3.49 -10.99
CA LYS A 95 12.36 4.38 -9.83
C LYS A 95 12.21 3.57 -8.55
N GLU A 96 12.94 3.99 -7.53
CA GLU A 96 12.92 3.38 -6.20
C GLU A 96 12.39 4.41 -5.20
N TYR A 97 11.45 3.98 -4.36
CA TYR A 97 10.77 4.82 -3.38
C TYR A 97 10.80 4.18 -2.00
N PHE A 98 10.82 5.00 -0.95
CA PHE A 98 10.70 4.59 0.46
C PHE A 98 11.80 3.65 0.99
N HIS A 99 12.93 3.51 0.28
CA HIS A 99 14.04 2.65 0.71
C HIS A 99 14.72 3.08 2.03
N ASP A 100 14.45 4.29 2.54
CA ASP A 100 15.15 4.80 3.72
C ASP A 100 14.32 4.78 5.02
N MET A 101 12.99 4.60 4.96
CA MET A 101 12.14 4.78 6.14
C MET A 101 11.79 3.48 6.89
N LEU A 102 11.25 2.49 6.18
CA LEU A 102 10.62 1.31 6.81
C LEU A 102 11.43 0.03 6.66
N GLY A 103 12.62 0.09 6.07
CA GLY A 103 13.45 -1.08 5.77
C GLY A 103 12.88 -1.99 4.66
N VAL A 104 11.85 -1.51 3.96
CA VAL A 104 11.26 -2.10 2.75
C VAL A 104 11.14 -0.98 1.72
N GLY A 105 11.51 -1.26 0.48
CA GLY A 105 11.44 -0.35 -0.65
C GLY A 105 10.33 -0.74 -1.64
N LEU A 106 9.94 0.24 -2.45
CA LEU A 106 9.08 0.05 -3.61
C LEU A 106 9.87 0.38 -4.86
N LYS A 107 10.06 -0.61 -5.72
CA LYS A 107 10.64 -0.46 -7.04
C LYS A 107 9.55 -0.43 -8.08
N LEU A 108 9.55 0.60 -8.90
CA LEU A 108 8.66 0.81 -10.03
C LEU A 108 9.49 0.71 -11.30
N ASP A 109 9.24 -0.32 -12.11
CA ASP A 109 9.84 -0.49 -13.43
C ASP A 109 8.77 -0.55 -14.50
N GLY A 110 9.05 0.06 -15.65
CA GLY A 110 8.06 0.11 -16.71
C GLY A 110 8.55 0.72 -18.00
N HIS A 111 7.65 0.74 -18.98
CA HIS A 111 7.90 1.23 -20.33
C HIS A 111 6.79 2.21 -20.73
N TYR A 112 7.14 3.32 -21.35
CA TYR A 112 6.20 4.31 -21.87
C TYR A 112 6.61 4.82 -23.26
N LEU A 113 5.63 5.27 -24.04
CA LEU A 113 5.84 6.04 -25.27
C LEU A 113 6.25 7.47 -24.92
N GLU A 114 7.06 8.07 -25.79
CA GLU A 114 7.84 9.31 -25.66
C GLU A 114 7.02 10.61 -25.45
N THR A 115 6.01 10.60 -24.59
CA THR A 115 5.16 11.76 -24.29
C THR A 115 5.70 12.51 -23.09
N TYR A 116 5.80 13.84 -23.23
CA TYR A 116 6.36 14.82 -22.28
C TYR A 116 5.69 14.81 -20.88
N ASP A 117 4.55 14.13 -20.71
CA ASP A 117 3.63 14.36 -19.59
C ASP A 117 3.24 13.09 -18.81
N PHE A 118 4.12 12.10 -18.72
CA PHE A 118 3.85 10.86 -17.97
C PHE A 118 3.34 11.15 -16.54
N TRP A 119 4.00 12.04 -15.79
CA TRP A 119 3.58 12.38 -14.42
C TRP A 119 2.33 13.27 -14.38
N GLY A 120 2.13 14.14 -15.38
CA GLY A 120 0.90 14.92 -15.53
C GLY A 120 -0.31 14.01 -15.75
N SER A 121 -0.19 13.03 -16.65
CA SER A 121 -1.26 12.08 -16.97
C SER A 121 -1.67 11.17 -15.80
N TRP A 122 -0.72 10.78 -14.94
CA TRP A 122 -1.01 9.99 -13.73
C TRP A 122 -1.68 10.83 -12.65
N MET A 123 -1.25 12.09 -12.46
CA MET A 123 -1.94 13.01 -11.57
C MET A 123 -3.36 13.27 -12.09
N ASP A 124 -3.51 13.51 -13.39
CA ASP A 124 -4.81 13.68 -14.01
C ASP A 124 -5.69 12.43 -13.86
N PHE A 125 -5.13 11.22 -13.95
CA PHE A 125 -5.85 9.98 -13.65
C PHE A 125 -6.35 9.91 -12.18
N TRP A 126 -5.55 10.36 -11.22
CA TRP A 126 -5.96 10.38 -9.81
C TRP A 126 -7.02 11.46 -9.53
N TYR A 127 -6.92 12.61 -10.19
CA TYR A 127 -7.77 13.78 -9.94
C TYR A 127 -9.01 13.87 -10.84
N PHE A 128 -9.02 13.23 -12.02
CA PHE A 128 -10.12 13.28 -12.97
C PHE A 128 -10.78 11.92 -13.20
N GLY A 129 -12.10 11.96 -13.37
CA GLY A 129 -12.93 10.81 -13.73
C GLY A 129 -13.51 10.01 -12.55
N ASP A 130 -14.59 9.30 -12.83
CA ASP A 130 -15.25 8.40 -11.87
C ASP A 130 -14.50 7.07 -11.76
N LEU A 131 -14.71 6.32 -10.67
CA LEU A 131 -14.08 5.00 -10.44
C LEU A 131 -14.22 4.04 -11.64
N ARG A 132 -15.36 4.09 -12.34
CA ARG A 132 -15.60 3.29 -13.54
C ARG A 132 -14.71 3.71 -14.72
N GLN A 133 -14.52 5.01 -14.92
CA GLN A 133 -13.63 5.53 -15.97
C GLN A 133 -12.17 5.21 -15.66
N LYS A 134 -11.78 5.27 -14.38
CA LYS A 134 -10.45 4.85 -13.93
C LYS A 134 -10.22 3.35 -14.17
N TYR A 135 -11.23 2.53 -13.91
CA TYR A 135 -11.17 1.11 -14.22
C TYR A 135 -11.02 0.85 -15.73
N TYR A 136 -11.83 1.50 -16.57
CA TYR A 136 -11.69 1.39 -18.03
C TYR A 136 -10.34 1.92 -18.54
N TYR A 137 -9.82 2.98 -17.94
CA TYR A 137 -8.50 3.50 -18.27
C TYR A 137 -7.41 2.46 -17.99
N LEU A 138 -7.51 1.73 -16.88
CA LEU A 138 -6.58 0.65 -16.55
C LEU A 138 -6.74 -0.58 -17.46
N THR A 139 -7.95 -0.93 -17.90
CA THR A 139 -8.18 -2.11 -18.73
C THR A 139 -7.93 -1.87 -20.22
N GLU A 140 -8.47 -0.78 -20.75
CA GLU A 140 -8.44 -0.43 -22.18
C GLU A 140 -7.24 0.44 -22.55
N ASN A 141 -6.66 1.16 -21.57
CA ASN A 141 -5.53 2.07 -21.75
C ASN A 141 -5.67 3.00 -22.98
N PRO A 142 -6.74 3.81 -23.03
CA PRO A 142 -7.06 4.64 -24.20
C PRO A 142 -5.99 5.70 -24.50
N MET A 143 -5.16 6.03 -23.51
CA MET A 143 -4.03 6.97 -23.64
C MET A 143 -2.68 6.27 -23.84
N TRP A 144 -2.64 4.93 -23.86
CA TRP A 144 -1.47 4.12 -24.18
C TRP A 144 -0.25 4.34 -23.24
N HIS A 145 -0.50 4.65 -21.96
CA HIS A 145 0.51 4.96 -20.93
C HIS A 145 0.12 4.41 -19.55
N PRO A 146 1.02 3.72 -18.81
CA PRO A 146 2.24 3.03 -19.27
C PRO A 146 1.91 1.79 -20.12
N ARG A 147 2.87 1.27 -20.87
CA ARG A 147 2.74 0.00 -21.63
C ARG A 147 3.08 -1.22 -20.80
N LYS A 148 4.02 -1.02 -19.89
CA LYS A 148 4.40 -2.01 -18.89
C LYS A 148 4.62 -1.27 -17.59
N LEU A 149 4.07 -1.80 -16.51
CA LEU A 149 4.27 -1.29 -15.17
C LEU A 149 4.33 -2.48 -14.23
N ASN A 150 5.47 -2.64 -13.58
CA ASN A 150 5.63 -3.57 -12.48
C ASN A 150 5.88 -2.76 -11.21
N VAL A 151 5.21 -3.19 -10.14
CA VAL A 151 5.40 -2.67 -8.79
C VAL A 151 5.98 -3.80 -7.97
N ILE A 152 7.24 -3.66 -7.59
CA ILE A 152 7.99 -4.69 -6.88
C ILE A 152 8.30 -4.18 -5.48
N LEU A 153 7.85 -4.91 -4.46
CA LEU A 153 8.35 -4.75 -3.10
C LEU A 153 9.78 -5.27 -3.05
N THR A 154 10.72 -4.44 -2.65
CA THR A 154 12.15 -4.77 -2.55
C THR A 154 12.64 -4.60 -1.12
N PRO A 155 13.72 -5.29 -0.70
CA PRO A 155 14.39 -4.90 0.53
C PRO A 155 14.94 -3.48 0.40
N ALA A 156 14.94 -2.73 1.50
CA ALA A 156 15.58 -1.41 1.53
C ALA A 156 17.08 -1.49 1.20
N ASN A 157 17.64 -0.39 0.71
CA ASN A 157 19.06 -0.33 0.36
C ASN A 157 19.95 -0.37 1.63
N ARG A 158 19.42 0.07 2.77
CA ARG A 158 20.04 0.05 4.10
C ARG A 158 18.98 -0.19 5.17
N ASP A 159 19.39 -0.68 6.34
CA ASP A 159 18.52 -0.91 7.49
C ASP A 159 17.28 -1.77 7.16
N ILE A 160 17.51 -2.91 6.50
CA ILE A 160 16.46 -3.83 6.04
C ILE A 160 15.63 -4.32 7.21
N THR A 161 14.30 -4.35 7.04
CA THR A 161 13.33 -4.90 8.01
C THR A 161 12.95 -6.32 7.59
N ASN A 162 13.14 -7.27 8.49
CA ASN A 162 12.83 -8.69 8.28
C ASN A 162 11.55 -9.12 8.99
N GLU A 163 11.20 -8.47 10.10
CA GLU A 163 10.03 -8.81 10.90
C GLU A 163 9.29 -7.54 11.33
N ILE A 164 7.97 -7.61 11.30
CA ILE A 164 7.08 -6.55 11.76
C ILE A 164 6.19 -7.15 12.84
N GLU A 165 6.21 -6.53 14.02
CA GLU A 165 5.36 -6.90 15.15
C GLU A 165 4.47 -5.72 15.51
N LEU A 166 3.16 -5.89 15.40
CA LEU A 166 2.16 -4.93 15.86
C LEU A 166 1.51 -5.47 17.12
N LYS A 167 1.46 -4.66 18.17
CA LYS A 167 0.75 -4.96 19.42
C LYS A 167 -0.24 -3.86 19.69
N PHE A 168 -1.47 -4.24 19.89
CA PHE A 168 -2.53 -3.36 20.35
C PHE A 168 -3.02 -3.86 21.71
N GLY A 169 -3.02 -2.98 22.70
CA GLY A 169 -3.63 -3.24 23.99
C GLY A 169 -4.81 -2.30 24.16
N TRP A 170 -5.88 -2.73 24.81
CA TRP A 170 -6.91 -1.81 25.25
C TRP A 170 -7.29 -2.08 26.69
N LYS A 171 -7.72 -1.04 27.41
CA LYS A 171 -8.23 -1.16 28.77
C LYS A 171 -9.43 -0.25 28.93
N PHE A 172 -10.47 -0.82 29.52
CA PHE A 172 -11.65 -0.07 29.95
C PHE A 172 -11.64 0.03 31.46
N LEU A 173 -11.41 1.23 31.97
CA LEU A 173 -11.41 1.54 33.38
C LEU A 173 -12.76 2.18 33.71
N THR A 174 -13.65 1.39 34.28
CA THR A 174 -14.86 1.86 34.96
C THR A 174 -14.54 2.20 36.41
N PRO A 175 -15.34 3.06 37.09
CA PRO A 175 -15.19 3.32 38.51
C PRO A 175 -15.15 2.05 39.38
N GLU A 176 -15.89 1.01 38.98
CA GLU A 176 -15.97 -0.28 39.66
C GLU A 176 -14.69 -1.13 39.48
N SER A 177 -14.12 -1.12 38.26
CA SER A 177 -12.89 -1.86 37.94
C SER A 177 -11.61 -1.17 38.42
N ARG A 178 -11.64 0.15 38.61
CA ARG A 178 -10.48 1.00 38.90
C ARG A 178 -10.13 1.06 40.40
N GLY A 179 -11.10 0.85 41.28
CA GLY A 179 -10.92 1.09 42.73
C GLY A 179 -10.36 2.49 43.01
N ASN A 180 -9.39 2.60 43.92
CA ASN A 180 -8.71 3.87 44.24
C ASN A 180 -7.47 4.18 43.37
N GLN A 181 -7.20 3.40 42.32
CA GLN A 181 -5.98 3.59 41.53
C GLN A 181 -6.16 4.76 40.55
N ILE A 182 -5.28 5.77 40.65
CA ILE A 182 -5.19 6.83 39.65
C ILE A 182 -4.57 6.21 38.38
N PHE A 183 -5.26 6.32 37.24
CA PHE A 183 -4.68 5.86 35.98
C PHE A 183 -3.39 6.63 35.72
N THR A 184 -2.28 5.91 35.65
CA THR A 184 -0.97 6.46 35.29
C THR A 184 -0.70 6.00 33.88
N SER A 185 -0.59 6.95 32.94
CA SER A 185 -0.18 6.65 31.56
C SER A 185 1.21 6.01 31.58
N LYS A 186 1.41 4.99 30.75
CA LYS A 186 2.69 4.27 30.68
C LYS A 186 3.82 5.15 30.16
N TYR A 187 3.48 6.17 29.37
CA TYR A 187 4.43 7.03 28.68
C TYR A 187 4.45 8.46 29.22
N ALA A 188 3.47 8.87 30.03
CA ALA A 188 3.46 10.15 30.74
C ALA A 188 4.18 10.09 32.11
N SER A 189 4.42 8.90 32.67
CA SER A 189 5.02 8.72 34.00
C SER A 189 6.46 9.24 34.13
N GLU A 190 7.17 9.48 33.03
CA GLU A 190 8.56 9.99 33.08
C GLU A 190 8.67 11.52 33.27
N ILE A 191 7.57 12.28 33.19
CA ILE A 191 7.67 13.73 32.91
C ILE A 191 7.09 14.63 34.01
N GLY A 192 6.37 14.11 35.01
CA GLY A 192 5.83 14.95 36.08
C GLY A 192 4.95 16.10 35.56
N ASP A 193 4.23 15.87 34.46
CA ASP A 193 3.46 16.91 33.79
C ASP A 193 2.06 17.06 34.42
N PRO A 194 1.74 18.19 35.07
CA PRO A 194 0.43 18.43 35.68
C PRO A 194 -0.72 18.46 34.67
N ALA A 195 -0.43 18.58 33.36
CA ALA A 195 -1.43 18.48 32.30
C ALA A 195 -2.08 17.10 32.20
N PHE A 196 -1.41 16.05 32.68
CA PHE A 196 -1.89 14.66 32.70
C PHE A 196 -2.56 14.25 34.02
N SER A 197 -2.77 15.19 34.94
CA SER A 197 -3.64 14.93 36.08
C SER A 197 -5.09 14.84 35.57
N VAL A 198 -5.61 13.62 35.46
CA VAL A 198 -7.07 13.40 35.48
C VAL A 198 -7.51 13.87 36.86
N ARG A 199 -7.72 15.19 36.99
CA ARG A 199 -8.09 15.83 38.25
C ARG A 199 -9.26 15.08 38.83
N ASP A 200 -9.11 14.78 40.13
CA ASP A 200 -10.09 14.14 41.00
C ASP A 200 -11.52 14.46 40.61
N GLU A 201 -12.16 13.53 39.89
CA GLU A 201 -13.59 13.32 40.06
C GLU A 201 -13.85 11.82 39.97
N ALA A 202 -14.37 11.29 41.07
CA ALA A 202 -14.60 9.89 41.41
C ALA A 202 -15.57 9.12 40.48
N ARG A 203 -15.73 9.51 39.21
CA ARG A 203 -16.73 8.98 38.25
C ARG A 203 -16.31 9.01 36.77
N SER A 204 -15.01 9.09 36.48
CA SER A 204 -14.54 9.09 35.08
C SER A 204 -14.42 7.67 34.52
N TYR A 205 -15.05 7.43 33.36
CA TYR A 205 -14.83 6.25 32.54
C TYR A 205 -13.64 6.53 31.63
N THR A 206 -12.58 5.73 31.73
CA THR A 206 -11.37 5.91 30.93
C THR A 206 -11.15 4.70 30.01
N THR A 207 -10.98 4.96 28.73
CA THR A 207 -10.55 3.98 27.74
C THR A 207 -9.12 4.30 27.34
N VAL A 208 -8.25 3.30 27.42
CA VAL A 208 -6.86 3.42 27.02
C VAL A 208 -6.62 2.47 25.88
N ILE A 209 -6.03 2.96 24.80
CA ILE A 209 -5.62 2.17 23.65
C ILE A 209 -4.11 2.37 23.49
N ASP A 210 -3.37 1.30 23.70
CA ASP A 210 -1.93 1.22 23.49
C ASP A 210 -1.66 0.62 22.10
N GLY A 211 -0.84 1.29 21.30
CA GLY A 211 -0.31 0.76 20.04
C GLY A 211 1.21 0.68 20.10
N GLU A 212 1.77 -0.44 19.67
CA GLU A 212 3.21 -0.61 19.54
C GLU A 212 3.51 -1.31 18.21
N MET A 213 4.32 -0.68 17.37
CA MET A 213 4.86 -1.27 16.16
C MET A 213 6.36 -1.40 16.31
N VAL A 214 6.88 -2.61 16.14
CA VAL A 214 8.31 -2.90 16.15
C VAL A 214 8.71 -3.49 14.81
N LEU A 215 9.61 -2.81 14.12
CA LEU A 215 10.25 -3.27 12.89
C LEU A 215 11.64 -3.79 13.29
N ARG A 216 11.86 -5.10 13.13
CA ARG A 216 13.14 -5.75 13.44
C ARG A 216 13.86 -6.13 12.15
N GLY A 217 15.17 -6.00 12.16
CA GLY A 217 16.02 -6.35 11.04
C GLY A 217 17.46 -5.94 11.33
N GLN A 218 18.10 -5.21 10.40
CA GLN A 218 19.44 -4.66 10.63
C GLN A 218 19.46 -3.55 11.70
N ARG A 219 18.39 -2.75 11.74
CA ARG A 219 18.14 -1.72 12.75
C ARG A 219 16.76 -1.94 13.35
N GLU A 220 16.65 -1.92 14.67
CA GLU A 220 15.35 -1.97 15.34
C GLU A 220 14.72 -0.57 15.29
N ARG A 221 13.51 -0.48 14.73
CA ARG A 221 12.70 0.74 14.73
C ARG A 221 11.43 0.47 15.50
N LYS A 222 11.02 1.42 16.32
CA LYS A 222 9.87 1.27 17.20
C LYS A 222 8.99 2.51 17.15
N ILE A 223 7.69 2.29 16.99
CA ILE A 223 6.65 3.29 17.19
C ILE A 223 5.81 2.84 18.37
N VAL A 224 5.50 3.78 19.24
CA VAL A 224 4.62 3.61 20.36
C VAL A 224 3.58 4.71 20.33
N SER A 225 2.33 4.36 20.56
CA SER A 225 1.25 5.30 20.77
C SER A 225 0.39 4.89 21.95
N GLU A 226 -0.15 5.89 22.65
CA GLU A 226 -1.13 5.70 23.71
C GLU A 226 -2.23 6.74 23.53
N MET A 227 -3.46 6.28 23.33
CA MET A 227 -4.64 7.13 23.31
C MET A 227 -5.41 6.92 24.60
N VAL A 228 -5.63 8.01 25.33
CA VAL A 228 -6.39 8.02 26.58
C VAL A 228 -7.64 8.85 26.35
N TYR A 229 -8.78 8.18 26.32
CA TYR A 229 -10.08 8.80 26.23
C TYR A 229 -10.77 8.73 27.59
N THR A 230 -11.11 9.88 28.16
CA THR A 230 -11.80 9.98 29.45
C THR A 230 -13.13 10.69 29.27
N ARG A 231 -14.18 10.18 29.92
CA ARG A 231 -15.51 10.80 29.91
C ARG A 231 -16.17 10.76 31.28
N THR A 232 -17.06 11.73 31.53
CA THR A 232 -17.95 11.73 32.70
C THR A 232 -19.11 10.73 32.52
N ARG A 233 -19.75 10.33 33.62
CA ARG A 233 -20.89 9.40 33.60
C ARG A 233 -22.09 9.93 32.81
N ASP A 234 -22.30 11.24 32.83
CA ASP A 234 -23.38 11.94 32.11
C ASP A 234 -23.06 12.17 30.62
N LEU A 235 -21.86 11.80 30.15
CA LEU A 235 -21.38 11.98 28.78
C LEU A 235 -21.29 13.43 28.32
N LEU A 236 -21.26 14.39 29.23
CA LEU A 236 -21.19 15.81 28.87
C LEU A 236 -19.75 16.31 28.69
N LEU A 237 -18.79 15.69 29.37
CA LEU A 237 -17.38 16.04 29.27
C LEU A 237 -16.57 14.87 28.70
N HIS A 238 -15.77 15.20 27.69
CA HIS A 238 -14.88 14.28 26.98
C HIS A 238 -13.49 14.89 26.93
N ASN A 239 -12.49 14.09 27.24
CA ASN A 239 -11.09 14.45 27.10
C ASN A 239 -10.36 13.34 26.33
N ILE A 240 -9.57 13.73 25.33
CA ILE A 240 -8.75 12.83 24.52
C ILE A 240 -7.31 13.32 24.63
N ASN A 241 -6.44 12.46 25.13
CA ASN A 241 -5.00 12.67 25.09
C ASN A 241 -4.37 11.63 24.16
N PHE A 242 -3.43 12.05 23.33
CA PHE A 242 -2.75 11.17 22.39
C PHE A 242 -1.25 11.36 22.52
N ILE A 243 -0.56 10.31 22.96
CA ILE A 243 0.88 10.27 23.08
C ILE A 243 1.43 9.44 21.93
N TYR A 244 2.50 9.93 21.32
CA TYR A 244 3.20 9.26 20.23
C TYR A 244 4.70 9.42 20.41
N ASP A 245 5.43 8.32 20.35
CA ASP A 245 6.89 8.29 20.40
C ASP A 245 7.39 7.32 19.32
N ARG A 246 8.33 7.77 18.49
CA ARG A 246 9.01 6.90 17.52
C ARG A 246 10.51 7.06 17.58
N THR A 247 11.21 5.96 17.36
CA THR A 247 12.64 5.99 17.06
C THR A 247 12.90 6.74 15.75
N PRO A 248 14.11 7.27 15.53
CA PRO A 248 14.47 7.86 14.25
C PRO A 248 14.39 6.82 13.13
N PHE A 249 13.75 7.18 12.01
CA PHE A 249 13.52 6.28 10.87
C PHE A 249 14.45 6.60 9.72
N GLY A 250 14.69 7.89 9.47
CA GLY A 250 15.60 8.37 8.43
C GLY A 250 17.07 8.36 8.87
N ILE A 251 17.97 8.51 7.89
CA ILE A 251 19.42 8.64 8.11
C ILE A 251 19.74 9.99 8.76
N ASP A 252 19.00 11.03 8.39
CA ASP A 252 19.18 12.40 8.90
C ASP A 252 18.50 12.63 10.25
N GLU A 253 17.77 11.64 10.76
CA GLU A 253 17.12 11.71 12.05
C GLU A 253 17.99 11.02 13.11
N THR A 254 18.48 11.80 14.08
CA THR A 254 19.22 11.29 15.24
C THR A 254 18.36 11.19 16.50
N ASP A 255 17.36 12.06 16.63
CA ASP A 255 16.54 12.17 17.84
C ASP A 255 15.16 11.51 17.65
N PRO A 256 14.61 10.87 18.71
CA PRO A 256 13.26 10.33 18.67
C PRO A 256 12.22 11.45 18.53
N VAL A 257 11.20 11.21 17.71
CA VAL A 257 10.11 12.16 17.51
C VAL A 257 8.99 11.87 18.50
N LYS A 258 8.68 12.85 19.35
CA LYS A 258 7.64 12.76 20.37
C LYS A 258 6.53 13.79 20.12
N VAL A 259 5.29 13.35 20.11
CA VAL A 259 4.10 14.20 20.11
C VAL A 259 3.30 13.91 21.38
N ARG A 260 2.87 14.97 22.07
CA ARG A 260 2.15 14.91 23.34
C ARG A 260 0.85 15.68 23.22
#